data_AF-A0A838VY74-F1
#
_entry.id   AF-A0A838VY74-F1
#
_cell.length_a   1.000
_cell.length_b   1.000
_cell.length_c   1.000
_cell.angle_alpha   90.00
_cell.angle_beta   90.00
_cell.angle_gamma   90.00
#
_symmetry.space_group_name_H-M   'P 1'
#
loop_
_entity.id
_entity.type
_entity.pdbx_description
1 polymer ?
#
loop_
_entity_poly.entity_id
_entity_poly.type
_entity_poly.pdbx_seq_one_letter_code
_entity_poly.pdbx_strand_id
1 'polypeptide(L)' 'MSESSPLNNNEYNILKALGIESEFLHDAIETYKRDAQNDNRNDLVQLWDKIKSDKQNHVSMLKDALKQMYKQA' A
#
# COMPACT_ATOMS: atom_id res chain seq x y z
N MET A 1 11.47 29.81 -13.78
CA MET A 1 10.28 29.02 -13.43
C MET A 1 10.72 27.58 -13.31
N SER A 2 10.45 26.95 -12.17
CA SER A 2 10.88 25.59 -11.85
C SER A 2 10.20 24.59 -12.78
N GLU A 3 10.94 24.04 -13.73
CA GLU A 3 10.52 22.91 -14.55
C GLU A 3 10.29 21.71 -13.63
N SER A 4 9.02 21.34 -13.42
CA SER A 4 8.70 20.03 -12.89
C SER A 4 9.12 19.01 -13.95
N SER A 5 10.29 18.38 -13.79
CA SER A 5 10.65 17.25 -14.64
C SER A 5 9.52 16.22 -14.58
N PRO A 6 8.99 15.75 -15.72
CA PRO A 6 7.97 14.71 -15.71
C PRO A 6 8.51 13.49 -14.96
N LEU A 7 7.70 12.93 -14.06
CA LEU A 7 8.03 11.66 -13.39
C LEU A 7 8.43 10.64 -14.46
N ASN A 8 9.55 9.95 -14.26
CA ASN A 8 9.88 8.85 -15.15
C ASN A 8 8.86 7.71 -14.96
N ASN A 9 8.71 6.84 -15.95
CA ASN A 9 7.70 5.78 -15.92
C ASN A 9 7.81 4.89 -14.66
N ASN A 10 9.02 4.68 -14.14
CA ASN A 10 9.24 3.84 -12.96
C ASN A 10 8.76 4.54 -11.67
N GLU A 11 9.05 5.84 -11.50
CA GLU A 11 8.55 6.64 -10.38
C GLU A 11 7.03 6.73 -10.40
N TYR A 12 6.43 7.01 -11.56
CA TYR A 12 4.98 7.03 -11.73
C TYR A 12 4.35 5.69 -11.37
N ASN A 13 4.91 4.57 -11.84
CA ASN A 13 4.40 3.23 -11.55
C ASN A 13 4.45 2.90 -10.05
N ILE A 14 5.53 3.28 -9.36
CA ILE A 14 5.66 3.08 -7.91
C ILE A 14 4.65 3.93 -7.14
N LEU A 15 4.49 5.20 -7.52
CA LEU A 15 3.50 6.10 -6.90
C LEU A 15 2.06 5.61 -7.11
N LYS A 16 1.75 5.12 -8.31
CA LYS A 16 0.45 4.50 -8.61
C LYS A 16 0.21 3.26 -7.76
N ALA A 17 1.20 2.38 -7.62
CA ALA A 17 1.10 1.19 -6.78
C ALA A 17 0.88 1.57 -5.30
N LEU A 18 1.59 2.58 -4.78
CA LEU A 18 1.40 3.10 -3.42
C LEU A 18 -0.03 3.61 -3.18
N GLY A 19 -0.63 4.30 -4.16
CA GLY A 19 -2.02 4.77 -4.08
C GLY A 19 -3.02 3.61 -3.93
N ILE A 20 -2.88 2.59 -4.78
CA ILE A 20 -3.74 1.39 -4.74
C ILE A 20 -3.60 0.66 -3.39
N GLU A 21 -2.38 0.48 -2.91
CA GLU A 21 -2.16 -0.18 -1.62
C GLU A 21 -2.72 0.63 -0.45
N SER A 22 -2.66 1.97 -0.52
CA SER A 22 -3.26 2.86 0.48
C SER A 22 -4.79 2.71 0.51
N GLU A 23 -5.46 2.76 -0.64
CA GLU A 23 -6.92 2.57 -0.73
C GLU A 23 -7.34 1.22 -0.15
N PHE A 24 -6.63 0.14 -0.52
CA PHE A 24 -6.92 -1.19 0.00
C PHE A 24 -6.74 -1.31 1.51
N LEU A 25 -5.67 -0.74 2.06
CA LEU A 25 -5.37 -0.78 3.49
C LEU A 25 -6.35 0.05 4.34
N HIS A 26 -6.83 1.19 3.84
CA HIS A 26 -7.69 2.10 4.59
C HIS A 26 -9.18 1.71 4.54
N ASP A 27 -9.67 1.25 3.39
CA ASP A 27 -11.11 1.03 3.20
C ASP A 27 -11.46 -0.46 3.21
N ALA A 28 -10.82 -1.25 2.36
CA ALA A 28 -11.23 -2.63 2.11
C ALA A 28 -10.94 -3.55 3.29
N ILE A 29 -9.71 -3.52 3.83
CA ILE A 29 -9.32 -4.41 4.93
C ILE A 29 -10.13 -4.15 6.20
N GLU A 30 -10.32 -2.90 6.59
CA GLU A 30 -11.08 -2.57 7.81
C GLU A 30 -12.55 -2.98 7.69
N THR A 31 -13.13 -2.80 6.50
CA THR A 31 -14.51 -3.24 6.21
C THR A 31 -14.62 -4.76 6.28
N TYR A 32 -13.78 -5.50 5.56
CA TYR A 32 -13.87 -6.97 5.53
C TYR A 32 -13.51 -7.63 6.85
N LYS A 33 -12.58 -7.02 7.61
CA LYS A 33 -12.27 -7.47 8.97
C LYS A 33 -13.47 -7.28 9.89
N ARG A 34 -14.17 -6.14 9.80
CA ARG A 34 -15.38 -5.87 10.59
C ARG A 34 -16.51 -6.85 10.26
N ASP A 35 -16.72 -7.16 8.98
CA ASP A 35 -17.70 -8.17 8.57
C ASP A 35 -17.37 -9.55 9.16
N ALA A 36 -16.10 -9.97 9.09
CA ALA A 36 -15.64 -11.21 9.71
C ALA A 36 -15.82 -11.25 11.23
N GLN A 37 -15.64 -10.11 11.91
CA GLN A 37 -15.92 -9.98 13.35
C GLN A 37 -17.41 -10.12 13.65
N ASN A 38 -18.27 -9.47 12.86
CA ASN A 38 -19.74 -9.57 13.01
C ASN A 38 -20.24 -11.01 12.80
N ASP A 39 -19.61 -11.74 11.87
CA ASP A 39 -19.91 -13.14 11.58
C ASP A 39 -19.26 -14.14 12.57
N ASN A 40 -18.55 -13.65 13.60
CA ASN A 40 -17.79 -14.47 14.56
C ASN A 40 -16.76 -15.41 13.91
N ARG A 41 -16.21 -15.02 12.75
CA ARG A 41 -15.22 -15.80 11.98
C ARG A 41 -13.80 -15.37 12.30
N ASN A 42 -13.32 -15.77 13.46
CA ASN A 42 -11.97 -15.43 13.94
C ASN A 42 -10.84 -15.87 13.00
N ASP A 43 -11.04 -16.96 12.26
CA ASP A 43 -10.11 -17.44 11.23
C ASP A 43 -9.94 -16.41 10.10
N LEU A 44 -11.05 -15.79 9.67
CA LEU A 44 -11.03 -14.74 8.65
C LEU A 44 -10.47 -13.43 9.20
N VAL A 45 -10.74 -13.08 10.46
CA VAL A 45 -10.12 -11.93 11.11
C VAL A 45 -8.59 -12.04 11.10
N GLN A 46 -8.05 -13.21 11.46
CA GLN A 46 -6.60 -13.47 11.43
C GLN A 46 -6.03 -13.42 10.02
N LEU A 47 -6.77 -13.94 9.03
CA LEU A 47 -6.38 -13.83 7.62
C LEU A 47 -6.27 -12.37 7.18
N TRP A 48 -7.26 -11.54 7.49
CA TRP A 48 -7.25 -10.12 7.14
C TRP A 48 -6.14 -9.35 7.85
N ASP A 49 -5.85 -9.67 9.12
CA ASP A 49 -4.70 -9.11 9.84
C ASP A 49 -3.37 -9.47 9.20
N LYS A 50 -3.21 -10.72 8.75
CA LYS A 50 -2.01 -11.15 8.02
C LYS A 50 -1.87 -10.39 6.69
N ILE A 51 -2.94 -10.33 5.89
CA ILE A 51 -2.94 -9.61 4.62
C ILE A 51 -2.57 -8.14 4.84
N LYS A 52 -3.11 -7.50 5.89
CA LYS A 52 -2.78 -6.12 6.26
C LYS A 52 -1.29 -5.95 6.51
N SER A 53 -0.69 -6.84 7.31
CA SER A 53 0.74 -6.80 7.62
C SER A 53 1.61 -6.95 6.39
N ASP A 54 1.30 -7.92 5.52
CA ASP A 54 2.05 -8.15 4.28
C ASP A 54 1.99 -6.93 3.34
N LYS A 55 0.79 -6.31 3.24
CA LYS A 55 0.56 -5.11 2.44
C LYS A 55 1.31 -3.89 2.97
N GLN A 56 1.35 -3.71 4.29
CA GLN A 56 2.17 -2.66 4.92
C GLN A 56 3.67 -2.85 4.62
N ASN A 57 4.15 -4.10 4.59
CA ASN A 57 5.52 -4.39 4.20
C ASN A 57 5.78 -4.01 2.73
N HIS A 58 4.88 -4.35 1.80
CA HIS A 58 5.00 -3.92 0.40
C HIS A 58 5.05 -2.39 0.26
N VAL A 59 4.21 -1.66 0.99
CA VAL A 59 4.23 -0.19 1.03
C VAL A 59 5.59 0.34 1.50
N SER A 60 6.20 -0.29 2.52
CA SER A 60 7.54 0.09 2.98
C SER A 60 8.59 -0.12 1.88
N MET A 61 8.58 -1.28 1.21
CA MET A 61 9.51 -1.60 0.14
C MET A 61 9.40 -0.61 -1.04
N LEU A 62 8.17 -0.26 -1.43
CA LEU A 62 7.92 0.71 -2.50
C LEU A 62 8.39 2.12 -2.13
N LYS A 63 8.16 2.55 -0.88
CA LYS A 63 8.68 3.84 -0.38
C LYS A 63 10.21 3.88 -0.39
N ASP A 64 10.85 2.78 -0.01
CA ASP A 64 12.31 2.73 0.01
C ASP A 64 12.92 2.68 -1.39
N ALA A 65 12.30 1.96 -2.33
CA ALA A 65 12.67 2.01 -3.74
C ALA A 65 12.57 3.44 -4.29
N LEU A 66 11.46 4.14 -4.01
CA LEU A 66 11.28 5.52 -4.44
C LEU A 66 12.36 6.46 -3.85
N LYS A 67 12.68 6.33 -2.56
CA LYS A 67 13.77 7.11 -1.94
C LYS A 67 15.12 6.85 -2.58
N GLN A 68 15.42 5.60 -2.96
CA GLN A 68 16.68 5.25 -3.60
C GLN A 68 16.80 5.92 -4.98
N MET A 69 15.70 5.97 -5.75
CA MET A 69 15.69 6.67 -7.04
C MET A 69 15.98 8.16 -6.88
N TYR A 70 15.39 8.82 -5.89
CA TYR A 70 15.67 10.25 -5.62
C TYR A 70 17.05 10.52 -5.01
N LYS A 71 17.70 9.55 -4.37
CA LYS A 71 19.10 9.68 -3.90
C LYS A 71 20.13 9.48 -5.01
N GLN A 72 19.73 8.87 -6.11
CA GLN A 72 20.58 8.62 -7.29
C GLN A 72 20.36 9.65 -8.41
N ALA A 73 19.36 10.54 -8.27
CA ALA A 73 19.10 11.69 -9.14
C ALA A 73 19.82 12.94 -8.64
#